data_AF-A0A813RV96-F1
#
_entry.id   AF-A0A813RV96-F1
#
_cell.length_a   1.000
_cell.length_b   1.000
_cell.length_c   1.000
_cell.angle_alpha   90.00
_cell.angle_beta   90.00
_cell.angle_gamma   90.00
#
_symmetry.space_group_name_H-M   'P 1'
#
loop_
_entity.id
_entity.type
_entity.pdbx_description
1 polymer ?
#
loop_
_entity_poly.entity_id
_entity_poly.type
_entity_poly.pdbx_seq_one_letter_code
_entity_poly.pdbx_strand_id
1 'polypeptide(L)'
;MNESLNRWKQYFPGREPVMGYFKQLLLKVNEHSNGFSGDTFREIINMKTSNAYLPNDHAQYQHCAGSAPQYRGYPCALWLLFHTLTVSQYQIESNQIDVTEVPLAIKNYIKHFFGCRQCSTNFMKETANMTQLNSQNKREAIIYLWKIHNRVNKRLRNKITEDPKHPKLQFPSKKLCPTCQSMNKKNIYNEYIISKTINFLVEYYSKENIDVSLILDKPYNNETLLIRQERLISPIEYHAEIKENIGSHPKDF
;
A
#
# COMPACT_ATOMS: atom_id res chain seq x y z
N MET A 1 -8.34 -10.89 -9.92
CA MET A 1 -8.39 -9.41 -10.00
C MET A 1 -9.69 -8.88 -9.40
N ASN A 2 -10.86 -9.36 -9.85
CA ASN A 2 -12.18 -8.89 -9.40
C ASN A 2 -12.38 -9.00 -7.88
N GLU A 3 -11.93 -10.10 -7.27
CA GLU A 3 -12.00 -10.26 -5.81
C GLU A 3 -11.25 -9.14 -5.06
N SER A 4 -9.98 -8.88 -5.42
CA SER A 4 -9.20 -7.80 -4.81
C SER A 4 -9.82 -6.43 -5.08
N LEU A 5 -10.30 -6.15 -6.30
CA LEU A 5 -10.98 -4.89 -6.63
C LEU A 5 -12.28 -4.70 -5.84
N ASN A 6 -13.07 -5.77 -5.65
CA ASN A 6 -14.28 -5.74 -4.83
C ASN A 6 -13.96 -5.36 -3.39
N ARG A 7 -12.92 -5.97 -2.79
CA ARG A 7 -12.48 -5.62 -1.44
C ARG A 7 -11.93 -4.20 -1.36
N TRP A 8 -11.19 -3.73 -2.37
CA TRP A 8 -10.65 -2.37 -2.37
C TRP A 8 -11.79 -1.36 -2.46
N LYS A 9 -12.77 -1.56 -3.35
CA LYS A 9 -13.96 -0.72 -3.41
C LYS A 9 -14.72 -0.69 -2.07
N GLN A 10 -14.82 -1.82 -1.38
CA GLN A 10 -15.59 -1.92 -0.13
C GLN A 10 -14.87 -1.30 1.07
N TYR A 11 -13.55 -1.45 1.16
CA TYR A 11 -12.79 -1.13 2.37
C TYR A 11 -11.81 0.03 2.21
N PHE A 12 -11.54 0.52 1.00
CA PHE A 12 -10.62 1.64 0.82
C PHE A 12 -11.25 2.94 1.34
N PRO A 13 -10.60 3.67 2.26
CA PRO A 13 -11.15 4.92 2.82
C PRO A 13 -10.90 6.11 1.90
N GLY A 14 -11.28 5.99 0.63
CA GLY A 14 -11.08 7.02 -0.38
C GLY A 14 -12.06 8.18 -0.28
N ARG A 15 -11.66 9.33 -0.81
CA ARG A 15 -12.56 10.46 -1.10
C ARG A 15 -13.54 10.11 -2.22
N GLU A 16 -14.65 10.85 -2.31
CA GLU A 16 -15.74 10.60 -3.28
C GLU A 16 -15.26 10.35 -4.73
N PRO A 17 -14.37 11.17 -5.34
CA PRO A 17 -13.92 10.88 -6.70
C PRO A 17 -13.12 9.58 -6.86
N VAL A 18 -12.40 9.16 -5.82
CA VAL A 18 -11.64 7.90 -5.84
C VAL A 18 -12.59 6.72 -5.69
N MET A 19 -13.60 6.84 -4.83
CA MET A 19 -14.62 5.80 -4.68
C MET A 19 -15.51 5.69 -5.93
N GLY A 20 -15.79 6.81 -6.59
CA GLY A 20 -16.42 6.86 -7.92
C GLY A 20 -15.60 6.11 -8.97
N TYR A 21 -14.28 6.30 -8.98
CA TYR A 21 -13.37 5.55 -9.84
C TYR A 21 -13.43 4.04 -9.59
N PHE A 22 -13.33 3.58 -8.33
CA PHE A 22 -13.44 2.16 -8.02
C PHE A 22 -14.78 1.55 -8.43
N LYS A 23 -15.89 2.29 -8.29
CA LYS A 23 -17.22 1.87 -8.76
C LYS A 23 -17.23 1.64 -10.27
N GLN A 24 -16.77 2.63 -11.04
CA GLN A 24 -16.72 2.53 -12.51
C GLN A 24 -15.74 1.43 -12.98
N LEU A 25 -14.60 1.29 -12.30
CA LEU A 25 -13.56 0.33 -12.67
C LEU A 25 -14.12 -1.08 -12.55
N LEU A 26 -14.81 -1.35 -11.44
CA LEU A 26 -15.44 -2.63 -11.21
C LEU A 26 -16.54 -2.94 -12.23
N LEU A 27 -17.36 -1.94 -12.60
CA LEU A 27 -18.39 -2.12 -13.64
C LEU A 27 -17.75 -2.53 -14.98
N LYS A 28 -16.78 -1.76 -15.46
CA LYS A 28 -16.10 -2.04 -16.75
C LYS A 28 -15.36 -3.38 -16.75
N VAL A 29 -14.72 -3.74 -15.64
CA VAL A 29 -14.05 -5.03 -15.49
C VAL A 29 -15.06 -6.19 -15.53
N ASN A 30 -16.23 -6.01 -14.91
CA ASN A 30 -17.26 -7.06 -14.87
C ASN A 30 -18.00 -7.22 -16.21
N GLU A 31 -18.09 -6.18 -17.04
CA GLU A 31 -18.58 -6.26 -18.43
C GLU A 31 -17.72 -7.22 -19.27
N HIS A 32 -16.44 -7.38 -18.91
CA HIS A 32 -15.49 -8.26 -19.58
C HIS A 32 -15.30 -9.57 -18.81
N SER A 33 -16.40 -10.24 -18.45
CA SER A 33 -16.40 -11.49 -17.68
C SER A 33 -15.61 -12.64 -18.33
N ASN A 34 -15.51 -12.64 -19.66
CA ASN A 34 -14.75 -13.62 -20.44
C ASN A 34 -13.26 -13.23 -20.63
N GLY A 35 -12.81 -12.17 -19.98
CA GLY A 35 -11.45 -11.63 -20.10
C GLY A 35 -11.37 -10.43 -21.05
N PHE A 36 -10.23 -9.76 -21.00
CA PHE A 36 -9.92 -8.57 -21.80
C PHE A 36 -8.42 -8.53 -22.11
N SER A 37 -8.03 -7.82 -23.17
CA SER A 37 -6.62 -7.66 -23.54
C SER A 37 -5.91 -6.67 -22.59
N GLY A 38 -4.57 -6.67 -22.60
CA GLY A 38 -3.80 -5.67 -21.88
C GLY A 38 -4.09 -4.23 -22.35
N ASP A 39 -4.50 -4.06 -23.60
CA ASP A 39 -4.79 -2.74 -24.20
C ASP A 39 -6.15 -2.24 -23.72
N THR A 40 -7.17 -3.10 -23.77
CA THR A 40 -8.49 -2.85 -23.17
C THR A 40 -8.35 -2.54 -21.67
N PHE A 41 -7.48 -3.26 -20.95
CA PHE A 41 -7.23 -2.94 -19.55
C PHE A 41 -6.64 -1.54 -19.36
N ARG A 42 -5.69 -1.13 -20.21
CA ARG A 42 -5.10 0.22 -20.16
C ARG A 42 -6.15 1.29 -20.40
N GLU A 43 -7.05 1.09 -21.35
CA GLU A 43 -8.18 2.00 -21.60
C GLU A 43 -9.11 2.10 -20.39
N ILE A 44 -9.40 0.96 -19.74
CA ILE A 44 -10.25 0.91 -18.55
C ILE A 44 -9.60 1.67 -17.37
N ILE A 45 -8.33 1.42 -17.05
CA ILE A 45 -7.68 2.06 -15.90
C ILE A 45 -7.36 3.55 -16.13
N ASN A 46 -7.22 3.97 -17.39
CA ASN A 46 -6.98 5.38 -17.74
C ASN A 46 -8.28 6.19 -17.84
N MET A 47 -9.44 5.58 -17.57
CA MET A 47 -10.71 6.30 -17.57
C MET A 47 -10.72 7.40 -16.50
N LYS A 48 -11.27 8.56 -16.84
CA LYS A 48 -11.36 9.70 -15.94
C LYS A 48 -12.61 10.51 -16.23
N THR A 49 -13.36 10.83 -15.18
CA THR A 49 -14.49 11.79 -15.24
C THR A 49 -14.37 12.81 -14.11
N SER A 50 -15.20 13.85 -14.11
CA SER A 50 -15.24 14.84 -13.03
C SER A 50 -15.45 14.24 -11.64
N ASN A 51 -16.19 13.13 -11.55
CA ASN A 51 -16.58 12.47 -10.30
C ASN A 51 -15.94 11.08 -10.11
N ALA A 52 -15.05 10.66 -11.02
CA ALA A 52 -14.40 9.36 -10.95
C ALA A 52 -12.96 9.46 -11.47
N TYR A 53 -12.00 9.63 -10.56
CA TYR A 53 -10.58 9.70 -10.89
C TYR A 53 -9.65 9.34 -9.73
N LEU A 54 -8.48 8.81 -10.06
CA LEU A 54 -7.33 8.78 -9.16
C LEU A 54 -6.57 10.12 -9.25
N PRO A 55 -6.01 10.63 -8.14
CA PRO A 55 -5.09 11.77 -8.19
C PRO A 55 -3.92 11.45 -9.13
N ASN A 56 -3.51 12.41 -9.96
CA ASN A 56 -2.49 12.20 -11.00
C ASN A 56 -1.21 11.54 -10.48
N ASP A 57 -0.64 10.69 -11.32
CA ASP A 57 0.42 9.69 -11.08
C ASP A 57 1.82 10.24 -10.74
N HIS A 58 1.91 11.52 -10.37
CA HIS A 58 3.16 12.21 -10.05
C HIS A 58 3.26 12.69 -8.61
N ALA A 59 2.38 12.22 -7.72
CA ALA A 59 2.58 12.44 -6.30
C ALA A 59 3.81 11.64 -5.85
N GLN A 60 4.91 12.34 -5.56
CA GLN A 60 6.07 11.76 -4.91
C GLN A 60 5.61 11.01 -3.64
N TYR A 61 6.15 9.82 -3.40
CA TYR A 61 5.90 9.12 -2.14
C TYR A 61 6.26 10.06 -0.98
N GLN A 62 5.36 10.20 -0.01
CA GLN A 62 5.62 11.00 1.19
C GLN A 62 6.13 10.08 2.31
N HIS A 63 5.23 9.53 3.12
CA HIS A 63 5.57 8.58 4.18
C HIS A 63 6.38 7.37 3.67
N CYS A 64 6.16 6.97 2.42
CA CYS A 64 6.84 5.85 1.78
C CYS A 64 8.05 6.25 0.91
N ALA A 65 8.49 7.51 0.95
CA ALA A 65 9.74 7.93 0.30
C ALA A 65 10.91 7.09 0.82
N GLY A 66 11.70 6.54 -0.09
CA GLY A 66 13.01 5.97 0.23
C GLY A 66 14.08 7.06 0.30
N SER A 67 15.20 6.74 0.94
CA SER A 67 16.41 7.59 0.88
C SER A 67 17.06 7.61 -0.51
N ALA A 68 16.72 6.63 -1.36
CA ALA A 68 17.11 6.53 -2.76
C ALA A 68 16.02 5.80 -3.57
N PRO A 69 15.97 5.92 -4.91
CA PRO A 69 14.87 5.42 -5.75
C PRO A 69 14.59 3.91 -5.65
N GLN A 70 15.61 3.10 -5.35
CA GLN A 70 15.48 1.65 -5.20
C GLN A 70 14.82 1.22 -3.87
N TYR A 71 14.68 2.14 -2.91
CA TYR A 71 14.19 1.84 -1.58
C TYR A 71 12.72 2.24 -1.38
N ARG A 72 12.03 1.49 -0.52
CA ARG A 72 10.67 1.76 -0.05
C ARG A 72 9.67 1.90 -1.20
N GLY A 73 9.07 3.07 -1.42
CA GLY A 73 8.15 3.34 -2.53
C GLY A 73 6.96 2.38 -2.58
N TYR A 74 6.72 1.79 -3.75
CA TYR A 74 5.56 0.96 -4.04
C TYR A 74 5.32 -0.19 -3.03
N PRO A 75 6.31 -1.04 -2.68
CA PRO A 75 6.14 -2.02 -1.61
C PRO A 75 5.71 -1.43 -0.26
N CYS A 76 6.22 -0.26 0.12
CA CYS A 76 5.81 0.41 1.37
C CYS A 76 4.34 0.85 1.28
N ALA A 77 3.94 1.46 0.16
CA ALA A 77 2.58 1.94 -0.05
C ALA A 77 1.56 0.78 -0.06
N LEU A 78 1.93 -0.38 -0.61
CA LEU A 78 1.08 -1.57 -0.55
C LEU A 78 0.90 -2.10 0.88
N TRP A 79 1.96 -2.15 1.70
CA TRP A 79 1.80 -2.53 3.10
C TRP A 79 0.88 -1.57 3.84
N LEU A 80 1.04 -0.26 3.64
CA LEU A 80 0.16 0.76 4.22
C LEU A 80 -1.29 0.52 3.80
N LEU A 81 -1.55 0.37 2.50
CA LEU A 81 -2.87 0.04 1.96
C LEU A 81 -3.47 -1.21 2.61
N PHE A 82 -2.72 -2.31 2.67
CA PHE A 82 -3.22 -3.57 3.22
C PHE A 82 -3.58 -3.47 4.71
N HIS A 83 -2.76 -2.78 5.51
CA HIS A 83 -3.08 -2.54 6.92
C HIS A 83 -4.33 -1.66 7.07
N THR A 84 -4.43 -0.58 6.30
CA THR A 84 -5.63 0.27 6.25
C THR A 84 -6.88 -0.54 5.92
N LEU A 85 -6.84 -1.43 4.92
CA LEU A 85 -7.99 -2.25 4.55
C LEU A 85 -8.44 -3.20 5.68
N THR A 86 -7.50 -3.79 6.43
CA THR A 86 -7.85 -4.62 7.60
C THR A 86 -8.51 -3.82 8.72
N VAL A 87 -8.09 -2.57 8.93
CA VAL A 87 -8.69 -1.66 9.92
C VAL A 87 -10.05 -1.16 9.46
N SER A 88 -10.17 -0.74 8.19
CA SER A 88 -11.45 -0.32 7.63
C SER A 88 -12.49 -1.43 7.66
N GLN A 89 -12.10 -2.69 7.42
CA GLN A 89 -12.98 -3.85 7.62
C GLN A 89 -13.46 -3.98 9.06
N TYR A 90 -12.55 -3.88 10.03
CA TYR A 90 -12.88 -3.94 11.46
C TYR A 90 -13.87 -2.84 11.88
N GLN A 91 -13.76 -1.65 11.29
CA GLN A 91 -14.62 -0.50 11.59
C GLN A 91 -16.01 -0.57 10.96
N ILE A 92 -16.29 -1.50 10.04
CA ILE A 92 -17.65 -1.66 9.51
C ILE A 92 -18.58 -2.23 10.59
N GLU A 93 -19.67 -1.51 10.86
CA GLU A 93 -20.74 -1.90 11.77
C GLU A 93 -21.65 -2.97 11.15
N SER A 94 -21.12 -4.18 10.94
CA SER A 94 -21.91 -5.34 10.50
C SER A 94 -21.48 -6.62 11.22
N ASN A 95 -22.45 -7.41 11.68
CA ASN A 95 -22.20 -8.68 12.36
C ASN A 95 -21.96 -9.85 11.38
N GLN A 96 -22.03 -9.62 10.07
CA GLN A 96 -21.91 -10.66 9.03
C GLN A 96 -20.60 -10.56 8.22
N ILE A 97 -19.60 -9.84 8.72
CA ILE A 97 -18.34 -9.66 7.99
C ILE A 97 -17.47 -10.90 8.11
N ASP A 98 -17.12 -11.49 6.96
CA ASP A 98 -16.10 -12.53 6.89
C ASP A 98 -14.70 -11.91 7.05
N VAL A 99 -14.10 -12.07 8.21
CA VAL A 99 -12.76 -11.54 8.54
C VAL A 99 -11.65 -12.06 7.63
N THR A 100 -11.90 -13.12 6.85
CA THR A 100 -10.90 -13.71 5.95
C THR A 100 -10.83 -13.03 4.59
N GLU A 101 -11.87 -12.30 4.18
CA GLU A 101 -11.97 -11.77 2.81
C GLU A 101 -10.85 -10.77 2.46
N VAL A 102 -10.44 -9.90 3.39
CA VAL A 102 -9.37 -8.93 3.16
C VAL A 102 -8.01 -9.63 3.14
N PRO A 103 -7.63 -10.46 4.14
CA PRO A 103 -6.44 -11.29 4.05
C PRO A 103 -6.35 -12.14 2.77
N LEU A 104 -7.47 -12.73 2.32
CA LEU A 104 -7.52 -13.56 1.11
C LEU A 104 -7.31 -12.72 -0.14
N ALA A 105 -7.97 -11.56 -0.25
CA ALA A 105 -7.78 -10.63 -1.35
C ALA A 105 -6.33 -10.11 -1.43
N ILE A 106 -5.69 -9.83 -0.29
CA ILE A 106 -4.26 -9.47 -0.22
C ILE A 106 -3.38 -10.61 -0.72
N LYS A 107 -3.62 -11.83 -0.23
CA LYS A 107 -2.89 -13.03 -0.63
C LYS A 107 -2.99 -13.27 -2.13
N ASN A 108 -4.20 -13.21 -2.68
CA ASN A 108 -4.46 -13.40 -4.11
C ASN A 108 -3.82 -12.28 -4.94
N TYR A 109 -3.89 -11.03 -4.47
CA TYR A 109 -3.20 -9.93 -5.13
C TYR A 109 -1.68 -10.15 -5.20
N ILE A 110 -1.05 -10.48 -4.07
CA ILE A 110 0.41 -10.69 -4.00
C ILE A 110 0.84 -11.88 -4.85
N LYS A 111 0.04 -12.97 -4.84
CA LYS A 111 0.32 -14.17 -5.64
C LYS A 111 0.35 -13.88 -7.14
N HIS A 112 -0.56 -13.04 -7.63
CA HIS A 112 -0.82 -12.89 -9.06
C HIS A 112 -0.28 -11.60 -9.68
N PHE A 113 -0.14 -10.51 -8.91
CA PHE A 113 0.15 -9.17 -9.47
C PHE A 113 1.36 -8.48 -8.86
N PHE A 114 1.91 -8.96 -7.73
CA PHE A 114 3.05 -8.29 -7.11
C PHE A 114 4.36 -8.62 -7.85
N GLY A 115 5.02 -7.59 -8.38
CA GLY A 115 6.16 -7.75 -9.30
C GLY A 115 7.38 -8.49 -8.73
N CYS A 116 7.64 -8.39 -7.43
CA CYS A 116 8.74 -9.11 -6.80
C CYS A 116 8.38 -10.59 -6.58
N ARG A 117 8.79 -11.46 -7.50
CA ARG A 117 8.52 -12.92 -7.45
C ARG A 117 9.00 -13.57 -6.15
N GLN A 118 10.24 -13.31 -5.73
CA GLN A 118 10.79 -13.86 -4.48
C GLN A 118 9.99 -13.39 -3.26
N CYS A 119 9.59 -12.12 -3.22
CA CYS A 119 8.76 -11.56 -2.16
C CYS A 119 7.39 -12.26 -2.12
N SER A 120 6.78 -12.48 -3.29
CA SER A 120 5.51 -13.19 -3.42
C SER A 120 5.61 -14.64 -2.93
N THR A 121 6.63 -15.39 -3.36
CA THR A 121 6.90 -16.76 -2.87
C THR A 121 7.04 -16.80 -1.35
N ASN A 122 7.79 -15.86 -0.77
CA ASN A 122 7.94 -15.78 0.67
C ASN A 122 6.60 -15.47 1.36
N PHE A 123 5.79 -14.56 0.82
CA PHE A 123 4.48 -14.24 1.37
C PHE A 123 3.51 -15.42 1.28
N MET A 124 3.53 -16.21 0.20
CA MET A 124 2.75 -17.44 0.07
C MET A 124 3.11 -18.47 1.13
N LYS A 125 4.40 -18.61 1.49
CA LYS A 125 4.83 -19.47 2.59
C LYS A 125 4.32 -18.98 3.94
N GLU A 126 4.44 -17.68 4.20
CA GLU A 126 3.95 -17.05 5.45
C GLU A 126 2.43 -17.13 5.62
N THR A 127 1.70 -17.23 4.52
CA THR A 127 0.22 -17.27 4.49
C THR A 127 -0.34 -18.62 4.07
N ALA A 128 0.48 -19.68 4.08
CA ALA A 128 0.06 -21.01 3.64
C ALA A 128 -1.13 -21.53 4.45
N ASN A 129 -1.11 -21.31 5.77
CA ASN A 129 -2.18 -21.71 6.67
C ASN A 129 -2.99 -20.49 7.15
N MET A 130 -4.14 -20.24 6.49
CA MET A 130 -5.08 -19.18 6.88
C MET A 130 -6.17 -19.66 7.84
N THR A 131 -6.27 -20.97 8.13
CA THR A 131 -7.30 -21.50 9.05
C THR A 131 -7.07 -21.06 10.51
N GLN A 132 -5.93 -20.42 10.77
CA GLN A 132 -5.60 -19.79 12.05
C GLN A 132 -6.40 -18.50 12.32
N LEU A 133 -7.08 -17.93 11.31
CA LEU A 133 -7.95 -16.78 11.50
C LEU A 133 -9.23 -17.22 12.22
N ASN A 134 -9.39 -16.79 13.48
CA ASN A 134 -10.66 -16.91 14.19
C ASN A 134 -11.72 -16.01 13.55
N SER A 135 -12.66 -16.61 12.81
CA SER A 135 -13.74 -15.91 12.12
C SER A 135 -14.69 -15.14 13.04
N GLN A 136 -14.73 -15.49 14.33
CA GLN A 136 -15.57 -14.81 15.33
C GLN A 136 -14.93 -13.53 15.87
N ASN A 137 -13.64 -13.29 15.62
CA ASN A 137 -12.92 -12.13 16.10
C ASN A 137 -12.60 -11.16 14.96
N LYS A 138 -13.36 -10.07 14.85
CA LYS A 138 -13.14 -9.00 13.85
C LYS A 138 -11.73 -8.39 13.88
N ARG A 139 -11.02 -8.50 15.01
CA ARG A 139 -9.66 -7.98 15.17
C ARG A 139 -8.59 -8.92 14.58
N GLU A 140 -8.96 -10.14 14.20
CA GLU A 140 -8.01 -11.17 13.82
C GLU A 140 -7.28 -10.83 12.51
N ALA A 141 -7.96 -10.22 11.53
CA ALA A 141 -7.35 -9.79 10.28
C ALA A 141 -6.21 -8.77 10.51
N ILE A 142 -6.43 -7.80 11.41
CA ILE A 142 -5.46 -6.76 11.78
C ILE A 142 -4.21 -7.41 12.38
N ILE A 143 -4.39 -8.25 13.41
CA ILE A 143 -3.25 -8.84 14.11
C ILE A 143 -2.52 -9.89 13.24
N TYR A 144 -3.24 -10.61 12.39
CA TYR A 144 -2.67 -11.57 11.45
C TYR A 144 -1.69 -10.91 10.49
N LEU A 145 -2.14 -9.85 9.79
CA LEU A 145 -1.30 -9.14 8.84
C LEU A 145 -0.12 -8.45 9.55
N TRP A 146 -0.35 -7.88 10.74
CA TRP A 146 0.70 -7.28 11.57
C TRP A 146 1.80 -8.28 11.96
N LYS A 147 1.42 -9.50 12.41
CA LYS A 147 2.38 -10.58 12.74
C LYS A 147 3.22 -10.95 11.53
N ILE A 148 2.59 -11.12 10.36
CA ILE A 148 3.30 -11.44 9.11
C ILE A 148 4.29 -10.32 8.76
N HIS A 149 3.85 -9.07 8.78
CA HIS A 149 4.71 -7.94 8.42
C HIS A 149 5.91 -7.83 9.38
N ASN A 150 5.73 -8.10 10.67
CA ASN A 150 6.83 -8.12 11.62
C ASN A 150 7.82 -9.28 11.41
N ARG A 151 7.35 -10.46 10.98
CA ARG A 151 8.25 -11.55 10.55
C ARG A 151 9.04 -11.17 9.30
N VAL A 152 8.40 -10.48 8.34
CA VAL A 152 9.08 -9.92 7.17
C VAL A 152 10.14 -8.90 7.57
N ASN A 153 9.83 -7.97 8.49
CA ASN A 153 10.80 -7.01 9.01
C ASN A 153 12.00 -7.70 9.65
N LYS A 154 11.77 -8.71 10.49
CA LYS A 154 12.85 -9.51 11.10
C LYS A 154 13.75 -10.15 10.04
N ARG A 155 13.17 -10.72 8.98
CA ARG A 155 13.92 -11.39 7.90
C ARG A 155 14.73 -10.41 7.03
N LEU A 156 14.18 -9.22 6.79
CA LEU A 156 14.79 -8.20 5.92
C LEU A 156 15.76 -7.26 6.65
N ARG A 157 15.85 -7.33 7.97
CA ARG A 157 16.79 -6.53 8.75
C ARG A 157 18.25 -6.82 8.33
N ASN A 158 19.03 -5.76 8.17
CA ASN A 158 20.43 -5.76 7.76
C ASN A 158 20.66 -6.43 6.38
N LYS A 159 19.67 -6.41 5.49
CA LYS A 159 19.81 -6.88 4.10
C LYS A 159 20.05 -5.69 3.17
N ILE A 160 20.65 -5.94 2.00
CA ILE A 160 20.95 -4.89 1.00
C ILE A 160 19.72 -4.11 0.51
N THR A 161 18.53 -4.73 0.63
CA THR A 161 17.24 -4.11 0.28
C THR A 161 16.64 -3.26 1.42
N GLU A 162 17.29 -3.23 2.59
CA GLU A 162 16.95 -2.33 3.68
C GLU A 162 17.44 -0.92 3.38
N ASP A 163 16.54 0.06 3.54
CA ASP A 163 16.90 1.46 3.43
C ASP A 163 17.69 1.89 4.67
N PRO A 164 18.93 2.40 4.53
CA PRO A 164 19.74 2.79 5.67
C PRO A 164 19.11 3.86 6.57
N LYS A 165 18.25 4.74 6.01
CA LYS A 165 17.53 5.76 6.79
C LYS A 165 16.22 5.24 7.41
N HIS A 166 15.79 4.04 7.03
CA HIS A 166 14.56 3.42 7.53
C HIS A 166 14.80 1.93 7.87
N PRO A 167 15.59 1.64 8.93
CA PRO A 167 15.89 0.28 9.33
C PRO A 167 14.63 -0.51 9.71
N LYS A 168 14.64 -1.82 9.42
CA LYS A 168 13.57 -2.76 9.75
C LYS A 168 13.58 -3.05 11.24
N LEU A 169 12.64 -2.42 11.92
CA LEU A 169 12.34 -2.65 13.33
C LEU A 169 11.08 -3.50 13.48
N GLN A 170 10.94 -4.15 14.64
CA GLN A 170 9.62 -4.63 15.04
C GLN A 170 8.71 -3.42 15.26
N PHE A 171 7.53 -3.45 14.67
CA PHE A 171 6.55 -2.36 14.68
C PHE A 171 5.35 -2.71 15.58
N PRO A 172 4.76 -1.76 16.32
CA PRO A 172 5.30 -0.42 16.57
C PRO A 172 6.53 -0.44 17.47
N SER A 173 7.43 0.52 17.28
CA SER A 173 8.52 0.74 18.23
C SER A 173 7.99 1.22 19.57
N LYS A 174 8.77 1.07 20.64
CA LYS A 174 8.40 1.59 21.97
C LYS A 174 8.15 3.11 21.97
N LYS A 175 8.92 3.86 21.17
CA LYS A 175 8.73 5.30 21.00
C LYS A 175 7.37 5.63 20.40
N LEU A 176 6.91 4.82 19.44
CA LEU A 176 5.66 5.03 18.73
C LEU A 176 4.44 4.55 19.54
N CYS A 177 4.59 3.44 20.28
CA CYS A 177 3.57 2.96 21.19
C CYS A 177 4.19 2.50 22.52
N PRO A 178 4.29 3.39 23.52
CA PRO A 178 4.84 3.06 24.83
C PRO A 178 4.05 1.97 25.57
N THR A 179 2.76 1.79 25.29
CA THR A 179 1.91 0.81 25.97
C THR A 179 1.84 -0.55 25.26
N CYS A 180 2.41 -0.67 24.05
CA CYS A 180 2.28 -1.89 23.24
C CYS A 180 3.23 -3.00 23.65
N GLN A 181 4.27 -2.74 24.45
CA GLN A 181 5.28 -3.73 24.82
C GLN A 181 5.45 -3.79 26.34
N SER A 182 5.43 -5.01 26.90
CA SER A 182 5.74 -5.29 28.30
C SER A 182 7.24 -5.50 28.49
N MET A 183 7.73 -5.18 29.70
CA MET A 183 9.07 -5.56 30.13
C MET A 183 9.04 -7.00 30.62
N ASN A 184 10.02 -7.80 30.22
CA ASN A 184 10.25 -9.09 30.87
C ASN A 184 10.95 -8.90 32.22
N LYS A 185 11.13 -10.02 32.94
CA LYS A 185 11.84 -10.08 34.24
C LYS A 185 13.29 -9.54 34.22
N LYS A 186 13.88 -9.35 33.03
CA LYS A 186 15.23 -8.78 32.82
C LYS A 186 15.17 -7.30 32.40
N ASN A 187 14.02 -6.64 32.54
CA ASN A 187 13.76 -5.26 32.08
C ASN A 187 14.00 -5.06 30.57
N ILE A 188 13.89 -6.12 29.77
CA ILE A 188 14.01 -6.07 28.32
C ILE A 188 12.60 -6.13 27.73
N TYR A 189 12.27 -5.18 26.86
CA TYR A 189 11.06 -5.24 26.06
C TYR A 189 11.19 -6.35 25.01
N ASN A 190 10.37 -7.40 25.13
CA ASN A 190 10.43 -8.55 24.23
C ASN A 190 9.04 -9.04 23.77
N GLU A 191 7.96 -8.59 24.40
CA GLU A 191 6.62 -9.11 24.14
C GLU A 191 5.62 -7.99 23.89
N TYR A 192 4.80 -8.16 22.85
CA TYR A 192 3.73 -7.23 22.52
C TYR A 192 2.47 -7.56 23.31
N ILE A 193 1.90 -6.56 23.97
CA ILE A 193 0.56 -6.61 24.56
C ILE A 193 -0.45 -6.47 23.42
N ILE A 194 -1.06 -7.58 23.01
CA ILE A 194 -1.88 -7.69 21.80
C ILE A 194 -3.06 -6.71 21.81
N SER A 195 -3.76 -6.54 22.93
CA SER A 195 -4.89 -5.61 23.03
C SER A 195 -4.48 -4.15 22.80
N LYS A 196 -3.39 -3.71 23.43
CA LYS A 196 -2.83 -2.35 23.25
C LYS A 196 -2.29 -2.15 21.84
N THR A 197 -1.67 -3.19 21.28
CA THR A 197 -1.16 -3.18 19.90
C THR A 197 -2.30 -3.04 18.89
N ILE A 198 -3.40 -3.78 19.06
CA ILE A 198 -4.57 -3.64 18.16
C ILE A 198 -5.15 -2.23 18.24
N ASN A 199 -5.33 -1.68 19.45
CA ASN A 199 -5.85 -0.32 19.59
C ASN A 199 -4.97 0.71 18.87
N PHE A 200 -3.64 0.60 19.04
CA PHE A 200 -2.69 1.43 18.31
C PHE A 200 -2.80 1.25 16.79
N LEU A 201 -2.92 0.03 16.28
CA LEU A 201 -3.03 -0.23 14.84
C LEU A 201 -4.33 0.32 14.26
N VAL A 202 -5.44 0.18 14.99
CA VAL A 202 -6.74 0.74 14.60
C VAL A 202 -6.65 2.25 14.45
N GLU A 203 -6.02 2.95 15.39
CA GLU A 203 -5.81 4.40 15.32
C GLU A 203 -4.82 4.77 14.21
N TYR A 204 -3.67 4.11 14.14
CA TYR A 204 -2.59 4.44 13.20
C TYR A 204 -3.02 4.30 11.74
N TYR A 205 -3.85 3.31 11.41
CA TYR A 205 -4.32 3.05 10.04
C TYR A 205 -5.77 3.49 9.80
N SER A 206 -6.38 4.24 10.72
CA SER A 206 -7.74 4.73 10.59
C SER A 206 -7.85 5.77 9.46
N LYS A 207 -9.07 5.97 8.95
CA LYS A 207 -9.35 7.02 7.97
C LYS A 207 -9.03 8.42 8.54
N GLU A 208 -9.28 8.61 9.83
CA GLU A 208 -9.08 9.88 10.55
C GLU A 208 -7.60 10.26 10.66
N ASN A 209 -6.70 9.28 10.60
CA ASN A 209 -5.25 9.51 10.64
C ASN A 209 -4.62 9.70 9.25
N ILE A 210 -5.44 9.83 8.19
CA ILE A 210 -4.95 10.13 6.83
C ILE A 210 -4.81 11.64 6.67
N ASP A 211 -3.58 12.10 6.44
CA ASP A 211 -3.32 13.50 6.12
C ASP A 211 -3.81 13.84 4.70
N VAL A 212 -4.82 14.72 4.64
CA VAL A 212 -5.41 15.22 3.39
C VAL A 212 -5.04 16.67 3.08
N SER A 213 -4.21 17.31 3.91
CA SER A 213 -3.85 18.74 3.77
C SER A 213 -3.30 19.08 2.37
N LEU A 214 -2.37 18.27 1.88
CA LEU A 214 -1.71 18.44 0.58
C LEU A 214 -2.64 18.28 -0.64
N ILE A 215 -3.84 17.76 -0.43
CA ILE A 215 -4.89 17.63 -1.44
C ILE A 215 -5.82 18.85 -1.43
N LEU A 216 -6.07 19.43 -0.26
CA LEU A 216 -7.02 20.53 -0.06
C LEU A 216 -6.41 21.90 -0.38
N ASP A 217 -5.07 22.03 -0.29
CA ASP A 217 -4.34 23.27 -0.59
C ASP A 217 -4.19 23.61 -2.09
N LYS A 218 -4.78 22.82 -2.98
CA LYS A 218 -4.80 23.12 -4.43
C LYS A 218 -6.23 23.31 -4.91
N PRO A 219 -6.67 24.55 -5.20
CA PRO A 219 -7.99 24.77 -5.76
C PRO A 219 -8.10 24.00 -7.08
N TYR A 220 -9.17 23.21 -7.21
CA TYR A 220 -9.50 22.48 -8.42
C TYR A 220 -10.00 23.49 -9.48
N ASN A 221 -9.07 24.18 -10.14
CA ASN A 221 -9.38 25.05 -11.27
C ASN A 221 -9.28 24.26 -12.58
N ASN A 222 -10.34 24.31 -13.39
CA ASN A 222 -10.46 23.63 -14.67
C ASN A 222 -9.37 24.03 -15.69
N GLU A 223 -8.69 25.17 -15.51
CA GLU A 223 -7.53 25.56 -16.35
C GLU A 223 -6.32 24.62 -16.21
N THR A 224 -6.15 23.98 -15.05
CA THR A 224 -5.01 23.08 -14.79
C THR A 224 -5.07 21.77 -15.60
N LEU A 225 -6.23 21.44 -16.16
CA LEU A 225 -6.44 20.29 -17.05
C LEU A 225 -5.91 20.56 -18.47
N LEU A 226 -6.08 21.79 -18.97
CA LEU A 226 -5.66 22.17 -20.32
C LEU A 226 -4.13 22.36 -20.40
N ILE A 227 -3.52 22.99 -19.40
CA ILE A 227 -2.05 23.22 -19.36
C ILE A 227 -1.26 21.90 -19.23
N ARG A 228 -1.89 20.83 -18.72
CA ARG A 228 -1.25 19.50 -18.58
C ARG A 228 -1.40 18.59 -19.79
N GLN A 229 -2.42 18.80 -20.64
CA GLN A 229 -2.57 18.05 -21.89
C GLN A 229 -1.57 18.50 -22.96
N GLU A 230 -1.16 19.77 -22.97
CA GLU A 230 -0.18 20.29 -23.94
C GLU A 230 1.25 19.74 -23.71
N ARG A 231 1.60 19.30 -22.49
CA ARG A 231 2.90 18.66 -22.22
C ARG A 231 2.96 17.17 -22.57
N LEU A 232 1.86 16.58 -23.05
CA LEU A 232 1.80 15.17 -23.46
C LEU A 232 1.96 14.98 -24.97
N ILE A 233 2.25 16.05 -25.73
CA ILE A 233 2.55 15.97 -27.17
C ILE A 233 3.90 16.65 -27.45
N SER A 234 4.99 15.96 -27.15
CA SER A 234 6.24 15.99 -27.95
C SER A 234 7.27 15.02 -27.34
N PRO A 235 7.40 13.79 -27.86
CA PRO A 235 8.51 12.91 -27.54
C PRO A 235 9.67 13.24 -28.48
N ILE A 236 10.64 14.08 -28.08
CA ILE A 236 12.00 14.08 -28.68
C ILE A 236 13.12 14.76 -27.84
N GLU A 237 12.90 15.60 -26.83
CA GLU A 237 14.02 16.35 -26.21
C GLU A 237 14.31 16.04 -24.73
N TYR A 238 14.65 14.78 -24.40
CA TYR A 238 15.22 14.44 -23.08
C TYR A 238 16.49 13.57 -23.16
N HIS A 239 17.23 13.61 -24.27
CA HIS A 239 18.49 12.87 -24.43
C HIS A 239 19.73 13.75 -24.64
N ALA A 240 19.68 15.04 -24.29
CA ALA A 240 20.80 15.96 -24.50
C ALA A 240 21.48 16.52 -23.24
N GLU A 241 20.97 16.31 -22.02
CA GLU A 241 21.53 16.95 -20.80
C GLU A 241 22.28 16.02 -19.82
N ILE A 242 22.74 14.84 -20.26
CA ILE A 242 23.64 13.99 -19.45
C ILE A 242 24.90 13.61 -20.25
N LYS A 243 25.49 14.58 -20.96
CA LYS A 243 26.81 14.41 -21.61
C LYS A 243 27.82 15.53 -21.38
N GLU A 244 27.59 16.47 -20.45
CA GLU A 244 28.57 17.54 -20.16
C GLU A 244 29.10 17.57 -18.73
N ASN A 245 28.86 16.56 -17.89
CA ASN A 245 29.36 16.60 -16.50
C ASN A 245 30.04 15.31 -16.00
N ILE A 246 30.86 14.70 -16.86
CA ILE A 246 31.90 13.75 -16.40
C ILE A 246 33.21 14.08 -17.11
N GLY A 247 33.95 15.03 -16.54
CA GLY A 247 35.37 15.22 -16.85
C GLY A 247 36.21 14.11 -16.20
N SER A 248 37.14 13.54 -16.99
CA SER A 248 38.48 12.99 -16.64
C SER A 248 38.75 12.69 -15.15
N HIS A 249 39.11 11.49 -14.66
CA HIS A 249 40.10 10.47 -15.05
C HIS A 249 40.22 9.50 -13.84
N PRO A 250 41.08 8.44 -13.82
CA PRO A 250 41.34 7.38 -14.77
C PRO A 250 41.11 5.98 -14.13
N LYS A 251 41.58 4.96 -14.86
CA LYS A 251 41.37 3.52 -14.71
C LYS A 251 42.07 2.88 -13.50
N ASP A 252 41.59 1.67 -13.21
CA ASP A 252 42.27 0.49 -12.64
C ASP A 252 41.92 0.09 -11.18
N PHE A 253 41.52 -1.19 -11.09
CA PHE A 253 41.15 -2.07 -9.98
C PHE A 253 39.72 -2.04 -9.43
#